data_AF-A0A1I6B062-F1
#
_entry.id   AF-A0A1I6B062-F1
#
_cell.length_a   1.000
_cell.length_b   1.000
_cell.length_c   1.000
_cell.angle_alpha   90.00
_cell.angle_beta   90.00
_cell.angle_gamma   90.00
#
_symmetry.space_group_name_H-M   'P 1'
#
loop_
_entity.id
_entity.type
_entity.pdbx_description
1 polymer ?
#
loop_
_entity_poly.entity_id
_entity_poly.type
_entity_poly.pdbx_seq_one_letter_code
_entity_poly.pdbx_strand_id
1 'polypeptide(L)'
;MSTGELNRRNLFRAGGVVAAGAAMSMVPGVSFAVPAPGAGQQTKTVTGTFRPDVPDWYYLPVDVPRGVKRLDVVYSYDKPLVPAGTRGNACDIGMFGPEGHELGTRRGFRGWSGGFRDRFSISAAEATPGYLAGPITPGRWHVILGPYTVAPQGLNYRVDITLTFGRDTSKPFRPNPAPETAPARDRGRSWYRGDSHLHTVHSDGKRTPEQLVADARAAGLDFIVPTEHNTSSSQLVWGEHATADLLILNGEEVTTRSGHWPAIGVPAGTWIDWRYRASDPRDFRRFTDQVHRAGGLVTAAHPFANCFGCTYEFAYEIADLVEVWNGPWTADDEASVTHWDGLLRGGRWIPAIGDSDAHNPDHTVALPHTVVQADRLGRAELLAGLKAGRSWLAESNDVQLDFSVSGAGRTAGIGGRLVAGIGTPIEVRAVVHGVPGTTVTFLDQLGPEHSETVPESGAATVTWTTYPRYSRWVRVEVRRPSGGPKTTTPNAMVAMSNPIFLGAADAG
;
A
#
# COMPACT_ATOMS: atom_id res chain seq x y z
N MET A 1 -61.75 -33.54 -20.58
CA MET A 1 -61.62 -35.00 -20.43
C MET A 1 -60.81 -35.52 -21.62
N SER A 2 -60.13 -36.67 -21.47
CA SER A 2 -58.97 -37.10 -22.29
C SER A 2 -57.73 -36.25 -21.96
N THR A 3 -56.57 -36.74 -21.49
CA THR A 3 -55.68 -37.86 -21.92
C THR A 3 -55.17 -37.68 -23.37
N GLY A 4 -53.89 -37.89 -23.68
CA GLY A 4 -52.78 -38.41 -22.86
C GLY A 4 -51.39 -38.13 -23.48
N GLU A 5 -50.43 -38.99 -23.20
CA GLU A 5 -48.99 -38.82 -23.46
C GLU A 5 -48.54 -39.01 -24.94
N LEU A 6 -47.22 -38.86 -25.14
CA LEU A 6 -46.35 -39.52 -26.15
C LEU A 6 -45.90 -38.77 -27.44
N ASN A 7 -44.68 -38.23 -27.33
CA ASN A 7 -43.47 -38.70 -28.05
C ASN A 7 -43.04 -38.08 -29.42
N ARG A 8 -41.77 -38.37 -29.76
CA ARG A 8 -40.83 -37.74 -30.70
C ARG A 8 -41.00 -38.07 -32.20
N ARG A 9 -40.33 -37.25 -33.05
CA ARG A 9 -40.02 -37.38 -34.51
C ARG A 9 -41.14 -36.86 -35.43
N ASN A 10 -40.99 -36.01 -36.46
CA ASN A 10 -39.88 -35.54 -37.33
C ASN A 10 -40.41 -34.30 -38.13
N LEU A 11 -39.66 -33.47 -38.88
CA LEU A 11 -38.23 -33.10 -39.00
C LEU A 11 -38.13 -31.89 -40.00
N PHE A 12 -37.22 -30.92 -39.79
CA PHE A 12 -36.89 -29.74 -40.65
C PHE A 12 -38.01 -28.74 -41.05
N ARG A 13 -37.79 -27.45 -40.74
CA ARG A 13 -37.42 -26.43 -41.75
C ARG A 13 -36.96 -25.09 -41.13
N ALA A 14 -35.81 -24.63 -41.61
CA ALA A 14 -35.28 -23.26 -41.74
C ALA A 14 -35.72 -22.12 -40.78
N GLY A 15 -34.70 -21.40 -40.26
CA GLY A 15 -34.78 -19.98 -39.89
C GLY A 15 -34.91 -19.71 -38.39
N GLY A 16 -33.82 -19.24 -37.76
CA GLY A 16 -33.83 -18.93 -36.33
C GLY A 16 -32.48 -18.40 -35.84
N VAL A 17 -32.24 -17.11 -36.09
CA VAL A 17 -31.19 -16.22 -35.54
C VAL A 17 -30.38 -16.82 -34.38
N VAL A 18 -29.10 -17.11 -34.62
CA VAL A 18 -28.12 -17.26 -33.53
C VAL A 18 -27.89 -15.87 -32.96
N ALA A 19 -28.34 -15.63 -31.72
CA ALA A 19 -27.92 -14.47 -30.95
C ALA A 19 -26.38 -14.53 -30.80
N ALA A 20 -25.70 -13.45 -31.18
CA ALA A 20 -24.24 -13.37 -31.14
C ALA A 20 -23.75 -13.28 -29.69
N GLY A 21 -23.68 -14.43 -29.01
CA GLY A 21 -23.00 -14.56 -27.73
C GLY A 21 -21.52 -14.21 -27.88
N ALA A 22 -20.96 -13.55 -26.86
CA ALA A 22 -19.58 -13.08 -26.87
C ALA A 22 -18.60 -14.25 -27.10
N ALA A 23 -18.02 -14.29 -28.30
CA ALA A 23 -16.92 -15.18 -28.60
C ALA A 23 -15.66 -14.66 -27.88
N MET A 24 -15.45 -15.09 -26.63
CA MET A 24 -14.13 -15.02 -26.01
C MET A 24 -13.18 -15.85 -26.88
N SER A 25 -12.29 -15.16 -27.60
CA SER A 25 -11.21 -15.79 -28.35
C SER A 25 -10.22 -16.42 -27.38
N MET A 26 -10.51 -17.65 -26.94
CA MET A 26 -9.56 -18.44 -26.17
C MET A 26 -8.35 -18.76 -27.06
N VAL A 27 -7.29 -17.97 -26.89
CA VAL A 27 -5.98 -18.29 -27.46
C VAL A 27 -5.56 -19.66 -26.89
N PRO A 28 -5.21 -20.65 -27.73
CA PRO A 28 -4.77 -21.95 -27.24
C PRO A 28 -3.51 -21.79 -26.38
N GLY A 29 -3.46 -22.57 -25.29
CA GLY A 29 -2.36 -22.49 -24.31
C GLY A 29 -0.98 -22.83 -24.88
N VAL A 30 0.06 -22.37 -24.19
CA VAL A 30 1.45 -22.57 -24.61
C VAL A 30 1.99 -23.87 -24.04
N SER A 31 2.09 -24.91 -24.87
CA SER A 31 2.73 -26.16 -24.46
C SER A 31 4.18 -26.26 -24.96
N PHE A 32 5.09 -26.64 -24.06
CA PHE A 32 6.49 -26.92 -24.39
C PHE A 32 6.77 -28.43 -24.38
N ALA A 33 7.58 -28.90 -25.32
CA ALA A 33 8.00 -30.31 -25.37
C ALA A 33 9.26 -30.52 -24.51
N VAL A 34 9.42 -31.69 -23.89
CA VAL A 34 10.70 -32.07 -23.27
C VAL A 34 11.78 -32.11 -24.37
N PRO A 35 12.87 -31.33 -24.28
CA PRO A 35 13.91 -31.35 -25.29
C PRO A 35 14.70 -32.65 -25.31
N ALA A 36 15.29 -32.95 -26.46
CA ALA A 36 16.34 -33.97 -26.54
C ALA A 36 17.55 -33.58 -25.66
N PRO A 37 18.33 -34.56 -25.15
CA PRO A 37 19.52 -34.28 -24.36
C PRO A 37 20.47 -33.31 -25.06
N GLY A 38 20.75 -32.16 -24.43
CA GLY A 38 21.63 -31.12 -24.97
C GLY A 38 20.93 -29.86 -25.50
N ALA A 39 19.61 -29.85 -25.69
CA ALA A 39 18.90 -28.60 -26.02
C ALA A 39 18.75 -27.71 -24.77
N GLY A 40 19.50 -26.59 -24.73
CA GLY A 40 19.61 -25.74 -23.54
C GLY A 40 18.41 -24.84 -23.26
N GLN A 41 17.72 -24.36 -24.30
CA GLN A 41 16.59 -23.42 -24.17
C GLN A 41 15.52 -23.70 -25.24
N GLN A 42 14.27 -23.36 -24.93
CA GLN A 42 13.17 -23.25 -25.89
C GLN A 42 12.41 -21.95 -25.65
N THR A 43 12.05 -21.23 -26.71
CA THR A 43 11.20 -20.03 -26.64
C THR A 43 9.89 -20.25 -27.39
N LYS A 44 8.79 -19.73 -26.85
CA LYS A 44 7.47 -19.66 -27.51
C LYS A 44 6.94 -18.23 -27.42
N THR A 45 6.43 -17.74 -28.54
CA THR A 45 5.77 -16.43 -28.65
C THR A 45 4.27 -16.62 -28.68
N VAL A 46 3.55 -15.81 -27.91
CA VAL A 46 2.09 -15.64 -27.99
C VAL A 46 1.79 -14.21 -28.37
N THR A 47 0.80 -14.02 -29.23
CA THR A 47 0.25 -12.70 -29.57
C THR A 47 -1.26 -12.73 -29.46
N GLY A 48 -1.85 -11.60 -29.08
CA GLY A 48 -3.31 -11.45 -29.04
C GLY A 48 -3.73 -9.99 -29.00
N THR A 49 -5.03 -9.76 -28.97
CA THR A 49 -5.63 -8.42 -28.91
C THR A 49 -6.70 -8.40 -27.82
N PHE A 50 -6.56 -7.49 -26.86
CA PHE A 50 -7.64 -7.17 -25.93
C PHE A 50 -8.52 -6.06 -26.50
N ARG A 51 -9.82 -6.16 -26.23
CA ARG A 51 -10.82 -5.12 -26.49
C ARG A 51 -11.11 -4.34 -25.20
N PRO A 52 -11.74 -3.15 -25.27
CA PRO A 52 -12.07 -2.37 -24.08
C PRO A 52 -12.98 -3.07 -23.04
N ASP A 53 -13.69 -4.14 -23.43
CA ASP A 53 -14.55 -4.99 -22.58
C ASP A 53 -13.82 -6.19 -21.97
N VAL A 54 -12.48 -6.25 -22.06
CA VAL A 54 -11.68 -7.31 -21.45
C VAL A 54 -11.83 -7.32 -19.91
N PRO A 55 -11.92 -8.50 -19.26
CA PRO A 55 -11.82 -8.60 -17.81
C PRO A 55 -10.49 -8.03 -17.27
N ASP A 56 -10.47 -7.63 -16.00
CA ASP A 56 -9.29 -7.02 -15.37
C ASP A 56 -8.01 -7.86 -15.47
N TRP A 57 -8.15 -9.19 -15.48
CA TRP A 57 -7.04 -10.15 -15.48
C TRP A 57 -7.25 -11.24 -16.53
N TYR A 58 -6.25 -11.44 -17.39
CA TYR A 58 -6.18 -12.54 -18.35
C TYR A 58 -5.05 -13.49 -17.97
N TYR A 59 -5.34 -14.79 -17.89
CA TYR A 59 -4.40 -15.82 -17.50
C TYR A 59 -3.99 -16.62 -18.74
N LEU A 60 -2.76 -16.41 -19.23
CA LEU A 60 -2.19 -17.14 -20.34
C LEU A 60 -1.57 -18.45 -19.81
N PRO A 61 -2.16 -19.63 -20.07
CA PRO A 61 -1.66 -20.89 -19.55
C PRO A 61 -0.38 -21.34 -20.28
N VAL A 62 0.57 -21.84 -19.51
CA VAL A 62 1.88 -22.32 -19.94
C VAL A 62 2.11 -23.72 -19.36
N ASP A 63 2.07 -24.75 -20.21
CA ASP A 63 2.36 -26.12 -19.78
C ASP A 63 3.89 -26.32 -19.73
N VAL A 64 4.44 -26.28 -18.52
CA VAL A 64 5.87 -26.37 -18.22
C VAL A 64 6.27 -27.84 -18.01
N PRO A 65 7.15 -28.41 -18.86
CA PRO A 65 7.60 -29.80 -18.76
C PRO A 65 8.65 -30.02 -17.65
N ARG A 66 8.99 -31.29 -17.42
CA ARG A 66 10.11 -31.67 -16.53
C ARG A 66 11.45 -31.20 -17.06
N GLY A 67 12.38 -30.92 -16.14
CA GLY A 67 13.78 -30.59 -16.46
C GLY A 67 14.05 -29.11 -16.78
N VAL A 68 13.08 -28.23 -16.56
CA VAL A 68 13.27 -26.78 -16.60
C VAL A 68 13.92 -26.33 -15.29
N LYS A 69 14.95 -25.47 -15.38
CA LYS A 69 15.64 -24.88 -14.21
C LYS A 69 15.40 -23.38 -14.05
N ARG A 70 15.04 -22.71 -15.15
CA ARG A 70 14.77 -21.26 -15.19
C ARG A 70 13.70 -20.96 -16.24
N LEU A 71 12.82 -20.02 -15.90
CA LEU A 71 11.77 -19.49 -16.75
C LEU A 71 11.99 -17.98 -16.89
N ASP A 72 12.07 -17.50 -18.12
CA ASP A 72 12.22 -16.08 -18.46
C ASP A 72 11.00 -15.66 -19.30
N VAL A 73 10.42 -14.49 -19.01
CA VAL A 73 9.32 -13.90 -19.78
C VAL A 73 9.66 -12.47 -20.16
N VAL A 74 9.38 -12.11 -21.41
CA VAL A 74 9.36 -10.74 -21.90
C VAL A 74 7.97 -10.49 -22.50
N TYR A 75 7.38 -9.32 -22.27
CA TYR A 75 6.15 -8.93 -22.97
C TYR A 75 6.26 -7.52 -23.54
N SER A 76 5.41 -7.23 -24.51
CA SER A 76 5.23 -5.90 -25.07
C SER A 76 3.80 -5.73 -25.55
N TYR A 77 3.38 -4.48 -25.68
CA TYR A 77 2.08 -4.13 -26.22
C TYR A 77 2.15 -2.79 -26.96
N ASP A 78 1.19 -2.54 -27.85
CA ASP A 78 1.14 -1.30 -28.62
C ASP A 78 0.71 -0.10 -27.77
N LYS A 79 1.35 1.05 -28.00
CA LYS A 79 1.03 2.33 -27.36
C LYS A 79 0.60 3.33 -28.44
N PRO A 80 -0.57 3.14 -29.07
CA PRO A 80 -1.02 4.00 -30.16
C PRO A 80 -1.34 5.40 -29.66
N LEU A 81 -1.23 6.39 -30.55
CA LEU A 81 -1.73 7.73 -30.28
C LEU A 81 -3.25 7.69 -30.09
N VAL A 82 -3.74 8.39 -29.07
CA VAL A 82 -5.17 8.52 -28.74
C VAL A 82 -5.56 10.00 -28.67
N PRO A 83 -6.84 10.35 -28.89
CA PRO A 83 -7.31 11.73 -28.74
C PRO A 83 -7.11 12.28 -27.32
N ALA A 84 -7.00 13.61 -27.18
CA ALA A 84 -6.95 14.25 -25.87
C ALA A 84 -8.15 13.83 -25.00
N GLY A 85 -7.91 13.56 -23.72
CA GLY A 85 -8.91 13.02 -22.78
C GLY A 85 -9.13 11.50 -22.88
N THR A 86 -8.61 10.82 -23.89
CA THR A 86 -8.63 9.34 -23.99
C THR A 86 -7.39 8.76 -23.32
N ARG A 87 -7.52 7.65 -22.58
CA ARG A 87 -6.37 6.92 -22.03
C ARG A 87 -5.76 6.01 -23.10
N GLY A 88 -4.42 5.95 -23.14
CA GLY A 88 -3.69 5.00 -23.98
C GLY A 88 -3.73 3.59 -23.40
N ASN A 89 -2.99 2.66 -24.02
CA ASN A 89 -2.84 1.30 -23.53
C ASN A 89 -1.91 1.23 -22.32
N ALA A 90 -2.32 0.48 -21.29
CA ALA A 90 -1.49 0.02 -20.19
C ALA A 90 -1.89 -1.43 -19.85
N CYS A 91 -0.91 -2.30 -19.66
CA CYS A 91 -1.13 -3.71 -19.34
C CYS A 91 -0.05 -4.14 -18.36
N ASP A 92 -0.44 -4.75 -17.26
CA ASP A 92 0.47 -5.25 -16.23
C ASP A 92 0.90 -6.69 -16.51
N ILE A 93 1.98 -7.15 -15.87
CA ILE A 93 2.41 -8.56 -15.94
C ILE A 93 2.81 -9.17 -14.59
N GLY A 94 2.52 -10.46 -14.43
CA GLY A 94 2.94 -11.29 -13.31
C GLY A 94 2.98 -12.78 -13.66
N MET A 95 3.15 -13.63 -12.65
CA MET A 95 3.19 -15.08 -12.83
C MET A 95 2.51 -15.84 -11.68
N PHE A 96 1.76 -16.89 -12.04
CA PHE A 96 1.31 -17.95 -11.14
C PHE A 96 1.90 -19.32 -11.54
N GLY A 97 2.26 -20.11 -10.54
CA GLY A 97 2.72 -21.50 -10.65
C GLY A 97 1.58 -22.51 -10.83
N PRO A 98 1.90 -23.81 -10.86
CA PRO A 98 0.93 -24.88 -11.09
C PRO A 98 0.03 -25.15 -9.88
N GLU A 99 0.26 -24.50 -8.74
CA GLU A 99 -0.56 -24.61 -7.53
C GLU A 99 -1.89 -23.85 -7.61
N GLY A 100 -2.14 -23.09 -8.69
CA GLY A 100 -3.41 -22.40 -8.96
C GLY A 100 -3.29 -20.87 -9.02
N HIS A 101 -4.29 -20.22 -9.58
CA HIS A 101 -4.34 -18.75 -9.71
C HIS A 101 -5.67 -18.16 -9.20
N GLU A 102 -6.44 -18.92 -8.44
CA GLU A 102 -7.72 -18.48 -7.87
C GLU A 102 -7.49 -17.37 -6.83
N LEU A 103 -8.54 -16.60 -6.52
CA LEU A 103 -8.47 -15.45 -5.64
C LEU A 103 -8.10 -15.87 -4.20
N GLY A 104 -6.94 -15.44 -3.73
CA GLY A 104 -6.33 -15.80 -2.44
C GLY A 104 -5.41 -17.03 -2.48
N THR A 105 -5.14 -17.65 -3.64
CA THR A 105 -4.26 -18.83 -3.76
C THR A 105 -2.77 -18.44 -3.65
N ARG A 106 -2.31 -18.06 -2.45
CA ARG A 106 -0.91 -17.64 -2.18
C ARG A 106 0.14 -18.63 -2.67
N ARG A 107 -0.14 -19.94 -2.59
CA ARG A 107 0.82 -20.99 -2.99
C ARG A 107 1.21 -20.93 -4.46
N GLY A 108 0.30 -20.47 -5.32
CA GLY A 108 0.57 -20.30 -6.73
C GLY A 108 1.18 -18.95 -7.09
N PHE A 109 1.11 -17.93 -6.23
CA PHE A 109 1.72 -16.62 -6.55
C PHE A 109 3.24 -16.76 -6.73
N ARG A 110 3.77 -16.25 -7.85
CA ARG A 110 5.22 -16.27 -8.16
C ARG A 110 5.83 -14.90 -8.35
N GLY A 111 5.03 -13.85 -8.50
CA GLY A 111 5.51 -12.47 -8.58
C GLY A 111 4.67 -11.55 -9.45
N TRP A 112 4.94 -10.26 -9.30
CA TRP A 112 4.23 -9.16 -9.96
C TRP A 112 5.23 -8.09 -10.42
N SER A 113 5.01 -7.53 -11.61
CA SER A 113 5.78 -6.41 -12.18
C SER A 113 4.92 -5.15 -12.41
N GLY A 114 3.62 -5.18 -12.09
CA GLY A 114 2.68 -4.17 -12.59
C GLY A 114 2.93 -3.85 -14.08
N GLY A 115 2.90 -2.57 -14.43
CA GLY A 115 3.38 -2.05 -15.70
C GLY A 115 4.83 -1.53 -15.68
N PHE A 116 5.60 -1.72 -14.59
CA PHE A 116 6.91 -1.07 -14.38
C PHE A 116 8.11 -1.86 -14.92
N ARG A 117 7.95 -3.15 -15.26
CA ARG A 117 8.95 -3.94 -16.02
C ARG A 117 8.33 -4.55 -17.27
N ASP A 118 9.14 -4.72 -18.31
CA ASP A 118 8.79 -5.43 -19.55
C ASP A 118 9.18 -6.93 -19.53
N ARG A 119 9.86 -7.38 -18.46
CA ARG A 119 10.43 -8.73 -18.35
C ARG A 119 10.69 -9.16 -16.91
N PHE A 120 10.72 -10.48 -16.70
CA PHE A 120 11.13 -11.10 -15.44
C PHE A 120 11.73 -12.48 -15.66
N SER A 121 12.41 -12.99 -14.62
CA SER A 121 12.99 -14.32 -14.57
C SER A 121 12.74 -14.98 -13.22
N ILE A 122 12.61 -16.31 -13.22
CA ILE A 122 12.43 -17.15 -12.03
C ILE A 122 13.32 -18.39 -12.17
N SER A 123 14.05 -18.73 -11.11
CA SER A 123 14.84 -19.96 -10.96
C SER A 123 14.87 -20.42 -9.49
N ALA A 124 15.49 -21.57 -9.19
CA ALA A 124 15.61 -22.05 -7.82
C ALA A 124 16.49 -21.17 -6.90
N ALA A 125 17.48 -20.47 -7.47
CA ALA A 125 18.45 -19.65 -6.71
C ALA A 125 18.11 -18.15 -6.70
N GLU A 126 17.56 -17.64 -7.80
CA GLU A 126 17.31 -16.21 -8.01
C GLU A 126 15.98 -15.98 -8.76
N ALA A 127 15.42 -14.79 -8.58
CA ALA A 127 14.33 -14.26 -9.40
C ALA A 127 14.51 -12.74 -9.56
N THR A 128 13.85 -12.15 -10.55
CA THR A 128 13.77 -10.69 -10.67
C THR A 128 13.10 -10.09 -9.43
N PRO A 129 13.58 -8.96 -8.87
CA PRO A 129 12.86 -8.22 -7.83
C PRO A 129 11.38 -8.01 -8.21
N GLY A 130 10.48 -8.28 -7.26
CA GLY A 130 9.03 -8.44 -7.48
C GLY A 130 8.58 -9.90 -7.59
N TYR A 131 9.50 -10.84 -7.79
CA TYR A 131 9.23 -12.27 -7.95
C TYR A 131 9.87 -13.12 -6.85
N LEU A 132 9.25 -14.27 -6.60
CA LEU A 132 9.71 -15.25 -5.64
C LEU A 132 10.64 -16.25 -6.33
N ALA A 133 11.86 -16.40 -5.83
CA ALA A 133 12.75 -17.48 -6.23
C ALA A 133 12.20 -18.85 -5.77
N GLY A 134 12.54 -19.92 -6.48
CA GLY A 134 12.16 -21.29 -6.14
C GLY A 134 12.11 -22.22 -7.36
N PRO A 135 12.09 -23.55 -7.14
CA PRO A 135 12.18 -24.52 -8.23
C PRO A 135 11.07 -24.36 -9.27
N ILE A 136 11.41 -24.49 -10.55
CA ILE A 136 10.43 -24.54 -11.63
C ILE A 136 9.79 -25.93 -11.66
N THR A 137 8.65 -26.06 -10.98
CA THR A 137 7.85 -27.29 -10.92
C THR A 137 7.16 -27.58 -12.26
N PRO A 138 7.11 -28.85 -12.71
CA PRO A 138 6.35 -29.21 -13.91
C PRO A 138 4.84 -29.06 -13.66
N GLY A 139 4.10 -28.54 -14.63
CA GLY A 139 2.65 -28.33 -14.53
C GLY A 139 2.18 -27.14 -15.36
N ARG A 140 0.92 -26.72 -15.17
CA ARG A 140 0.35 -25.57 -15.87
C ARG A 140 0.54 -24.28 -15.07
N TRP A 141 1.53 -23.49 -15.46
CA TRP A 141 1.76 -22.13 -14.98
C TRP A 141 0.85 -21.16 -15.72
N HIS A 142 0.72 -19.92 -15.22
CA HIS A 142 -0.06 -18.87 -15.87
C HIS A 142 0.66 -17.53 -15.81
N VAL A 143 1.01 -16.98 -16.99
CA VAL A 143 1.37 -15.56 -17.07
C VAL A 143 0.07 -14.78 -16.90
N ILE A 144 -0.03 -13.98 -15.84
CA ILE A 144 -1.15 -13.05 -15.65
C ILE A 144 -0.81 -11.76 -16.39
N LEU A 145 -1.72 -11.35 -17.28
CA LEU A 145 -1.74 -10.04 -17.92
C LEU A 145 -2.87 -9.22 -17.31
N GLY A 146 -2.58 -7.99 -16.89
CA GLY A 146 -3.55 -7.08 -16.31
C GLY A 146 -3.82 -5.88 -17.21
N PRO A 147 -4.67 -5.97 -18.26
CA PRO A 147 -5.03 -4.81 -19.08
C PRO A 147 -5.66 -3.73 -18.20
N TYR A 148 -4.88 -2.69 -17.88
CA TYR A 148 -5.20 -1.66 -16.90
C TYR A 148 -5.99 -0.52 -17.55
N THR A 149 -5.55 -0.11 -18.74
CA THR A 149 -6.33 0.73 -19.66
C THR A 149 -6.20 0.18 -21.08
N VAL A 150 -7.32 0.15 -21.81
CA VAL A 150 -7.37 -0.30 -23.21
C VAL A 150 -7.98 0.82 -24.04
N ALA A 151 -7.23 1.29 -25.03
CA ALA A 151 -7.65 2.33 -25.96
C ALA A 151 -8.81 1.82 -26.84
N PRO A 152 -9.66 2.70 -27.42
CA PRO A 152 -10.83 2.28 -28.21
C PRO A 152 -10.54 1.31 -29.37
N GLN A 153 -9.35 1.39 -29.97
CA GLN A 153 -8.85 0.51 -31.02
C GLN A 153 -8.42 -0.89 -30.53
N GLY A 154 -8.37 -1.12 -29.22
CA GLY A 154 -7.83 -2.32 -28.58
C GLY A 154 -6.35 -2.21 -28.20
N LEU A 155 -5.87 -3.28 -27.58
CA LEU A 155 -4.48 -3.45 -27.12
C LEU A 155 -3.92 -4.73 -27.70
N ASN A 156 -2.97 -4.61 -28.62
CA ASN A 156 -2.25 -5.73 -29.22
C ASN A 156 -1.04 -6.06 -28.36
N TYR A 157 -0.96 -7.30 -27.87
CA TYR A 157 0.13 -7.76 -27.00
C TYR A 157 0.94 -8.89 -27.63
N ARG A 158 2.18 -9.01 -27.16
CA ARG A 158 3.11 -10.12 -27.42
C ARG A 158 3.72 -10.57 -26.09
N VAL A 159 3.81 -11.88 -25.87
CA VAL A 159 4.52 -12.50 -24.74
C VAL A 159 5.49 -13.54 -25.27
N ASP A 160 6.77 -13.37 -25.00
CA ASP A 160 7.84 -14.33 -25.29
C ASP A 160 8.23 -15.07 -24.00
N ILE A 161 7.96 -16.37 -23.96
CA ILE A 161 8.25 -17.24 -22.82
C ILE A 161 9.44 -18.14 -23.20
N THR A 162 10.50 -18.10 -22.42
CA THR A 162 11.69 -18.93 -22.61
C THR A 162 11.89 -19.87 -21.42
N LEU A 163 11.97 -21.17 -21.69
CA LEU A 163 12.28 -22.20 -20.71
C LEU A 163 13.73 -22.66 -20.91
N THR A 164 14.54 -22.53 -19.87
CA THR A 164 15.92 -23.02 -19.84
C THR A 164 15.97 -24.38 -19.15
N PHE A 165 16.56 -25.37 -19.81
CA PHE A 165 16.58 -26.77 -19.39
C PHE A 165 17.91 -27.21 -18.79
N GLY A 166 17.89 -28.36 -18.13
CA GLY A 166 19.05 -29.07 -17.62
C GLY A 166 19.06 -29.20 -16.10
N ARG A 167 20.06 -29.93 -15.58
CA ARG A 167 20.27 -30.05 -14.13
C ARG A 167 20.55 -28.67 -13.55
N ASP A 168 19.78 -28.27 -12.55
CA ASP A 168 20.15 -27.15 -11.71
C ASP A 168 21.24 -27.58 -10.73
N THR A 169 22.30 -26.78 -10.66
CA THR A 169 23.45 -26.94 -9.75
C THR A 169 23.68 -25.70 -8.89
N SER A 170 22.81 -24.69 -9.02
CA SER A 170 22.84 -23.51 -8.17
C SER A 170 22.41 -23.85 -6.73
N LYS A 171 22.85 -23.04 -5.78
CA LYS A 171 22.39 -23.13 -4.39
C LYS A 171 20.99 -22.51 -4.31
N PRO A 172 19.95 -23.23 -3.87
CA PRO A 172 18.61 -22.67 -3.79
C PRO A 172 18.55 -21.43 -2.90
N PHE A 173 17.66 -20.50 -3.25
CA PHE A 173 17.37 -19.31 -2.46
C PHE A 173 16.98 -19.71 -1.03
N ARG A 174 17.40 -18.90 -0.06
CA ARG A 174 17.02 -19.04 1.35
C ARG A 174 16.54 -17.68 1.84
N PRO A 175 15.26 -17.56 2.24
CA PRO A 175 14.78 -16.33 2.88
C PRO A 175 15.64 -15.95 4.08
N ASN A 176 15.99 -14.68 4.15
CA ASN A 176 16.64 -14.02 5.26
C ASN A 176 15.81 -12.77 5.62
N PRO A 177 14.67 -12.93 6.33
CA PRO A 177 13.82 -11.81 6.73
C PRO A 177 14.50 -10.93 7.80
N ALA A 178 14.01 -9.71 7.99
CA ALA A 178 14.51 -8.82 9.04
C ALA A 178 14.35 -9.41 10.46
N PRO A 179 15.27 -9.13 11.39
CA PRO A 179 15.05 -9.33 12.83
C PRO A 179 13.88 -8.48 13.34
N GLU A 180 13.13 -8.98 14.33
CA GLU A 180 11.97 -8.26 14.91
C GLU A 180 12.35 -7.12 15.88
N THR A 181 13.64 -6.76 16.00
CA THR A 181 14.15 -5.78 16.99
C THR A 181 15.36 -4.99 16.47
N ALA A 182 15.43 -3.69 16.78
CA ALA A 182 16.61 -2.83 16.56
C ALA A 182 17.13 -2.24 17.89
N PRO A 183 17.96 -2.99 18.65
CA PRO A 183 18.24 -2.69 20.05
C PRO A 183 19.06 -1.41 20.28
N ALA A 184 19.78 -0.88 19.29
CA ALA A 184 20.56 0.36 19.45
C ALA A 184 19.69 1.62 19.39
N ARG A 185 18.44 1.52 18.94
CA ARG A 185 17.43 2.60 18.97
C ARG A 185 16.29 2.35 19.96
N ASP A 186 16.19 1.18 20.58
CA ASP A 186 15.17 0.89 21.60
C ASP A 186 15.42 1.74 22.86
N ARG A 187 14.53 2.71 23.11
CA ARG A 187 14.57 3.67 24.22
C ARG A 187 13.54 3.32 25.31
N GLY A 188 12.94 2.13 25.26
CA GLY A 188 11.77 1.81 26.07
C GLY A 188 10.58 2.70 25.68
N ARG A 189 9.81 3.19 26.65
CA ARG A 189 8.63 4.02 26.34
C ARG A 189 9.06 5.39 25.79
N SER A 190 8.91 5.57 24.49
CA SER A 190 9.41 6.73 23.75
C SER A 190 8.53 7.06 22.56
N TRP A 191 8.78 8.23 21.97
CA TRP A 191 8.36 8.55 20.61
C TRP A 191 9.39 7.97 19.64
N TYR A 192 8.90 7.25 18.63
CA TYR A 192 9.69 6.62 17.57
C TYR A 192 9.27 7.16 16.21
N ARG A 193 10.23 7.55 15.38
CA ARG A 193 9.97 8.03 14.02
C ARG A 193 10.00 6.86 13.05
N GLY A 194 9.03 6.76 12.14
CA GLY A 194 9.07 5.78 11.08
C GLY A 194 8.18 6.13 9.89
N ASP A 195 8.54 5.52 8.78
CA ASP A 195 7.95 5.74 7.46
C ASP A 195 7.38 4.40 6.96
N SER A 196 6.07 4.35 6.84
CA SER A 196 5.27 3.12 6.71
C SER A 196 4.78 2.86 5.28
N HIS A 197 5.24 3.67 4.32
CA HIS A 197 4.84 3.61 2.92
C HIS A 197 6.09 3.87 2.04
N LEU A 198 6.73 2.79 1.58
CA LEU A 198 8.06 2.85 0.95
C LEU A 198 8.26 1.75 -0.09
N HIS A 199 8.87 2.11 -1.22
CA HIS A 199 9.04 1.23 -2.39
C HIS A 199 10.51 1.05 -2.77
N THR A 200 10.86 -0.15 -3.24
CA THR A 200 12.19 -0.47 -3.79
C THR A 200 12.07 -1.01 -5.20
N VAL A 201 13.19 -1.45 -5.77
CA VAL A 201 13.22 -2.25 -7.00
C VAL A 201 12.37 -3.52 -6.95
N HIS A 202 11.85 -3.94 -5.80
CA HIS A 202 10.89 -5.05 -5.71
C HIS A 202 9.49 -4.66 -6.19
N SER A 203 9.11 -3.38 -6.17
CA SER A 203 8.08 -2.81 -7.05
C SER A 203 8.71 -1.88 -8.12
N ASP A 204 7.97 -0.86 -8.51
CA ASP A 204 8.33 0.26 -9.38
C ASP A 204 9.25 1.31 -8.74
N GLY A 205 9.58 1.17 -7.46
CA GLY A 205 10.67 1.91 -6.83
C GLY A 205 12.01 1.69 -7.54
N LYS A 206 12.91 2.66 -7.39
CA LYS A 206 14.25 2.65 -8.03
C LYS A 206 15.40 2.51 -7.03
N ARG A 207 15.12 2.62 -5.73
CA ARG A 207 16.10 2.35 -4.66
C ARG A 207 16.34 0.84 -4.53
N THR A 208 17.59 0.45 -4.33
CA THR A 208 17.89 -0.88 -3.77
C THR A 208 17.49 -0.91 -2.28
N PRO A 209 17.24 -2.11 -1.70
CA PRO A 209 17.08 -2.27 -0.26
C PRO A 209 18.19 -1.60 0.58
N GLU A 210 19.45 -1.69 0.14
CA GLU A 210 20.59 -1.02 0.78
C GLU A 210 20.48 0.51 0.74
N GLN A 211 20.10 1.09 -0.41
CA GLN A 211 19.89 2.53 -0.56
C GLN A 211 18.73 3.02 0.31
N LEU A 212 17.62 2.28 0.37
CA LEU A 212 16.49 2.65 1.22
C LEU A 212 16.87 2.66 2.71
N VAL A 213 17.60 1.65 3.18
CA VAL A 213 18.09 1.60 4.56
C VAL A 213 19.08 2.73 4.86
N ALA A 214 19.95 3.08 3.91
CA ALA A 214 20.87 4.20 4.06
C ALA A 214 20.12 5.54 4.17
N ASP A 215 19.16 5.80 3.28
CA ASP A 215 18.34 7.01 3.26
C ASP A 215 17.46 7.13 4.52
N ALA A 216 16.83 6.03 4.97
CA ALA A 216 16.03 5.99 6.20
C ALA A 216 16.86 6.31 7.45
N ARG A 217 18.09 5.77 7.54
CA ARG A 217 19.02 6.06 8.66
C ARG A 217 19.53 7.50 8.59
N ALA A 218 19.79 8.04 7.40
CA ALA A 218 20.17 9.44 7.19
C ALA A 218 19.05 10.42 7.56
N ALA A 219 17.79 10.05 7.27
CA ALA A 219 16.60 10.79 7.69
C ALA A 219 16.31 10.71 9.21
N GLY A 220 17.03 9.86 9.94
CA GLY A 220 16.92 9.73 11.40
C GLY A 220 15.76 8.86 11.88
N LEU A 221 15.18 8.04 11.00
CA LEU A 221 14.10 7.11 11.36
C LEU A 221 14.59 6.03 12.34
N ASP A 222 13.68 5.58 13.23
CA ASP A 222 13.87 4.43 14.10
C ASP A 222 13.31 3.14 13.47
N PHE A 223 12.30 3.25 12.61
CA PHE A 223 11.75 2.12 11.85
C PHE A 223 11.30 2.49 10.43
N ILE A 224 11.18 1.49 9.56
CA ILE A 224 10.53 1.60 8.25
C ILE A 224 9.60 0.40 8.00
N VAL A 225 8.59 0.60 7.16
CA VAL A 225 7.78 -0.48 6.57
C VAL A 225 7.81 -0.36 5.05
N PRO A 226 8.67 -1.14 4.35
CA PRO A 226 8.60 -1.27 2.91
C PRO A 226 7.34 -2.04 2.47
N THR A 227 6.62 -1.48 1.51
CA THR A 227 5.24 -1.84 1.12
C THR A 227 5.13 -2.10 -0.38
N GLU A 228 6.05 -2.88 -0.95
CA GLU A 228 6.09 -3.16 -2.39
C GLU A 228 4.71 -3.55 -2.95
N HIS A 229 4.30 -2.96 -4.07
CA HIS A 229 3.00 -3.24 -4.70
C HIS A 229 2.80 -4.73 -4.96
N ASN A 230 1.78 -5.32 -4.33
CA ASN A 230 1.22 -6.64 -4.67
C ASN A 230 2.24 -7.81 -4.62
N THR A 231 3.35 -7.66 -3.88
CA THR A 231 4.40 -8.69 -3.78
C THR A 231 5.07 -8.74 -2.41
N SER A 232 5.31 -9.96 -1.94
CA SER A 232 6.03 -10.23 -0.69
C SER A 232 7.54 -10.43 -0.87
N SER A 233 8.08 -10.12 -2.05
CA SER A 233 9.46 -10.52 -2.41
C SER A 233 10.56 -9.81 -1.59
N SER A 234 10.42 -8.53 -1.23
CA SER A 234 11.41 -7.82 -0.41
C SER A 234 11.43 -8.32 1.04
N GLN A 235 10.27 -8.75 1.56
CA GLN A 235 10.11 -9.32 2.91
C GLN A 235 11.04 -10.50 3.20
N LEU A 236 11.55 -11.16 2.15
CA LEU A 236 12.41 -12.33 2.23
C LEU A 236 13.92 -12.02 2.23
N VAL A 237 14.32 -10.75 2.09
CA VAL A 237 15.76 -10.35 1.98
C VAL A 237 16.21 -9.29 2.99
N TRP A 238 15.31 -8.65 3.73
CA TRP A 238 15.66 -7.54 4.65
C TRP A 238 16.70 -7.88 5.73
N GLY A 239 16.87 -9.15 6.10
CA GLY A 239 17.92 -9.60 7.02
C GLY A 239 19.34 -9.46 6.46
N GLU A 240 19.51 -9.23 5.16
CA GLU A 240 20.80 -8.88 4.53
C GLU A 240 21.15 -7.38 4.71
N HIS A 241 20.14 -6.56 5.03
CA HIS A 241 20.25 -5.10 5.16
C HIS A 241 19.92 -4.58 6.57
N ALA A 242 19.54 -5.47 7.49
CA ALA A 242 19.17 -5.11 8.85
C ALA A 242 20.35 -4.53 9.63
N THR A 243 20.12 -3.40 10.32
CA THR A 243 21.10 -2.77 11.20
C THR A 243 20.62 -2.80 12.65
N ALA A 244 21.52 -2.62 13.61
CA ALA A 244 21.14 -2.57 15.02
C ALA A 244 20.31 -1.32 15.38
N ASP A 245 20.31 -0.30 14.50
CA ASP A 245 19.78 1.04 14.71
C ASP A 245 18.65 1.44 13.73
N LEU A 246 18.05 0.48 13.02
CA LEU A 246 16.82 0.67 12.24
C LEU A 246 15.98 -0.61 12.29
N LEU A 247 14.72 -0.51 12.73
CA LEU A 247 13.78 -1.63 12.71
C LEU A 247 13.09 -1.70 11.34
N ILE A 248 13.24 -2.82 10.63
CA ILE A 248 12.57 -3.04 9.35
C ILE A 248 11.38 -3.97 9.60
N LEU A 249 10.16 -3.47 9.42
CA LEU A 249 8.94 -4.26 9.43
C LEU A 249 8.56 -4.63 7.99
N ASN A 250 7.87 -5.76 7.81
CA ASN A 250 7.36 -6.13 6.48
C ASN A 250 5.99 -5.48 6.24
N GLY A 251 5.76 -5.02 5.02
CA GLY A 251 4.44 -4.70 4.51
C GLY A 251 4.25 -5.15 3.07
N GLU A 252 3.10 -4.77 2.53
CA GLU A 252 2.69 -4.91 1.12
C GLU A 252 1.63 -3.83 0.87
N GLU A 253 1.80 -2.98 -0.15
CA GLU A 253 0.71 -2.13 -0.60
C GLU A 253 -0.16 -2.93 -1.56
N VAL A 254 -1.42 -3.13 -1.17
CA VAL A 254 -2.40 -3.86 -1.97
C VAL A 254 -3.02 -2.88 -2.95
N THR A 255 -2.43 -2.82 -4.13
CA THR A 255 -2.78 -1.92 -5.23
C THR A 255 -3.89 -2.54 -6.07
N THR A 256 -5.13 -2.15 -5.76
CA THR A 256 -6.34 -2.57 -6.47
C THR A 256 -6.69 -1.59 -7.60
N ARG A 257 -7.83 -1.78 -8.27
CA ARG A 257 -8.40 -0.83 -9.25
C ARG A 257 -9.46 0.12 -8.63
N SER A 258 -9.50 0.20 -7.30
CA SER A 258 -10.50 0.90 -6.47
C SER A 258 -9.88 1.57 -5.24
N GLY A 259 -8.58 1.87 -5.29
CA GLY A 259 -7.79 2.37 -4.17
C GLY A 259 -6.65 1.45 -3.80
N HIS A 260 -5.62 2.04 -3.19
CA HIS A 260 -4.50 1.30 -2.62
C HIS A 260 -4.64 1.19 -1.10
N TRP A 261 -4.04 0.17 -0.50
CA TRP A 261 -3.99 0.05 0.96
C TRP A 261 -2.76 -0.74 1.45
N PRO A 262 -1.85 -0.11 2.20
CA PRO A 262 -0.79 -0.81 2.92
C PRO A 262 -1.31 -1.78 3.98
N ALA A 263 -0.87 -3.03 3.88
CA ALA A 263 -0.90 -4.04 4.93
C ALA A 263 0.42 -3.99 5.70
N ILE A 264 0.47 -3.29 6.82
CA ILE A 264 1.73 -3.01 7.55
C ILE A 264 1.98 -3.96 8.72
N GLY A 265 3.25 -4.29 8.96
CA GLY A 265 3.69 -5.05 10.13
C GLY A 265 3.34 -6.55 10.08
N VAL A 266 3.26 -7.14 8.90
CA VAL A 266 2.94 -8.56 8.70
C VAL A 266 4.18 -9.47 8.86
N PRO A 267 4.00 -10.79 9.11
CA PRO A 267 5.10 -11.76 9.06
C PRO A 267 5.66 -11.89 7.63
N ALA A 268 6.96 -12.14 7.51
CA ALA A 268 7.63 -12.26 6.20
C ALA A 268 7.05 -13.40 5.34
N GLY A 269 6.86 -13.12 4.05
CA GLY A 269 6.21 -14.03 3.09
C GLY A 269 4.68 -14.04 3.17
N THR A 270 4.07 -13.14 3.96
CA THR A 270 2.64 -12.83 3.87
C THR A 270 2.40 -12.11 2.56
N TRP A 271 1.45 -12.62 1.78
CA TRP A 271 1.01 -12.01 0.53
C TRP A 271 -0.51 -11.88 0.57
N ILE A 272 -0.99 -10.70 0.20
CA ILE A 272 -2.40 -10.34 0.13
C ILE A 272 -2.78 -10.19 -1.35
N ASP A 273 -3.91 -10.77 -1.74
CA ASP A 273 -4.34 -10.75 -3.13
C ASP A 273 -5.11 -9.47 -3.44
N TRP A 274 -4.71 -8.74 -4.48
CA TRP A 274 -5.27 -7.43 -4.86
C TRP A 274 -6.37 -7.51 -5.93
N ARG A 275 -6.66 -8.72 -6.45
CA ARG A 275 -7.40 -8.95 -7.71
C ARG A 275 -8.92 -8.84 -7.57
N TYR A 276 -9.40 -7.80 -6.89
CA TYR A 276 -10.82 -7.49 -6.62
C TYR A 276 -11.04 -5.96 -6.65
N ARG A 277 -12.28 -5.50 -6.43
CA ARG A 277 -12.67 -4.08 -6.45
C ARG A 277 -13.48 -3.67 -5.22
N ALA A 278 -13.72 -2.36 -5.02
CA ALA A 278 -14.60 -1.87 -3.96
C ALA A 278 -16.07 -2.31 -4.13
N SER A 279 -16.48 -2.66 -5.35
CA SER A 279 -17.75 -3.34 -5.64
C SER A 279 -17.87 -4.74 -5.01
N ASP A 280 -16.75 -5.32 -4.55
CA ASP A 280 -16.66 -6.65 -3.94
C ASP A 280 -16.31 -6.55 -2.44
N PRO A 281 -17.15 -5.91 -1.60
CA PRO A 281 -16.81 -5.60 -0.20
C PRO A 281 -16.61 -6.86 0.67
N ARG A 282 -16.99 -8.05 0.18
CA ARG A 282 -16.70 -9.33 0.83
C ARG A 282 -15.23 -9.71 0.72
N ASP A 283 -14.62 -9.53 -0.45
CA ASP A 283 -13.21 -9.85 -0.65
C ASP A 283 -12.31 -8.81 0.02
N PHE A 284 -12.69 -7.52 0.02
CA PHE A 284 -11.99 -6.53 0.84
C PHE A 284 -11.94 -6.93 2.33
N ARG A 285 -13.10 -7.23 2.94
CA ARG A 285 -13.16 -7.71 4.34
C ARG A 285 -12.37 -8.99 4.56
N ARG A 286 -12.43 -9.95 3.64
CA ARG A 286 -11.68 -11.21 3.71
C ARG A 286 -10.16 -10.99 3.77
N PHE A 287 -9.66 -10.02 3.01
CA PHE A 287 -8.22 -9.70 2.93
C PHE A 287 -7.75 -8.79 4.07
N THR A 288 -8.56 -7.84 4.55
CA THR A 288 -8.24 -7.09 5.77
C THR A 288 -8.27 -8.01 7.00
N ASP A 289 -9.24 -8.92 7.12
CA ASP A 289 -9.25 -9.97 8.13
C ASP A 289 -7.99 -10.87 8.06
N GLN A 290 -7.40 -11.06 6.87
CA GLN A 290 -6.15 -11.82 6.71
C GLN A 290 -4.95 -11.07 7.31
N VAL A 291 -4.88 -9.76 7.11
CA VAL A 291 -3.87 -8.89 7.74
C VAL A 291 -4.04 -8.86 9.26
N HIS A 292 -5.28 -8.73 9.76
CA HIS A 292 -5.55 -8.77 11.21
C HIS A 292 -5.20 -10.12 11.84
N ARG A 293 -5.47 -11.25 11.17
CA ARG A 293 -5.01 -12.58 11.62
C ARG A 293 -3.49 -12.74 11.63
N ALA A 294 -2.77 -11.99 10.80
CA ALA A 294 -1.31 -11.90 10.79
C ALA A 294 -0.76 -10.91 11.86
N GLY A 295 -1.65 -10.19 12.55
CA GLY A 295 -1.28 -9.16 13.53
C GLY A 295 -0.77 -7.86 12.91
N GLY A 296 -1.06 -7.61 11.63
CA GLY A 296 -0.78 -6.34 10.96
C GLY A 296 -1.94 -5.34 11.07
N LEU A 297 -1.76 -4.17 10.47
CA LEU A 297 -2.79 -3.12 10.32
C LEU A 297 -3.04 -2.80 8.85
N VAL A 298 -4.21 -2.23 8.57
CA VAL A 298 -4.65 -1.78 7.25
C VAL A 298 -4.70 -0.25 7.19
N THR A 299 -3.99 0.34 6.25
CA THR A 299 -4.02 1.79 5.98
C THR A 299 -4.86 2.11 4.75
N ALA A 300 -5.79 3.05 4.86
CA ALA A 300 -6.34 3.72 3.69
C ALA A 300 -5.28 4.71 3.15
N ALA A 301 -4.55 4.31 2.11
CA ALA A 301 -3.47 5.10 1.54
C ALA A 301 -3.98 6.27 0.71
N HIS A 302 -3.20 7.36 0.73
CA HIS A 302 -3.29 8.58 -0.08
C HIS A 302 -4.66 8.82 -0.77
N PRO A 303 -5.77 8.97 -0.01
CA PRO A 303 -7.09 8.60 -0.52
C PRO A 303 -7.64 9.42 -1.69
N PHE A 304 -7.07 10.61 -1.90
CA PHE A 304 -7.42 11.56 -2.94
C PHE A 304 -6.31 11.75 -4.00
N ALA A 305 -5.23 10.95 -3.95
CA ALA A 305 -4.10 11.09 -4.87
C ALA A 305 -4.55 11.01 -6.33
N ASN A 306 -4.09 11.97 -7.14
CA ASN A 306 -4.42 12.09 -8.56
C ASN A 306 -3.66 11.06 -9.44
N CYS A 307 -3.79 9.78 -9.13
CA CYS A 307 -3.38 8.66 -9.98
C CYS A 307 -4.54 7.69 -10.26
N PHE A 308 -4.51 7.07 -11.44
CA PHE A 308 -5.61 6.21 -11.88
C PHE A 308 -5.61 4.92 -11.06
N GLY A 309 -6.74 4.62 -10.40
CA GLY A 309 -6.88 3.48 -9.48
C GLY A 309 -6.48 3.77 -8.02
N CYS A 310 -5.93 4.95 -7.72
CA CYS A 310 -5.47 5.32 -6.37
C CYS A 310 -6.59 5.83 -5.46
N THR A 311 -7.61 6.50 -6.02
CA THR A 311 -8.76 7.00 -5.26
C THR A 311 -9.36 5.89 -4.38
N TYR A 312 -9.42 6.12 -3.08
CA TYR A 312 -9.85 5.10 -2.13
C TYR A 312 -11.38 4.98 -2.12
N GLU A 313 -11.91 4.02 -2.89
CA GLU A 313 -13.34 3.74 -3.03
C GLU A 313 -13.88 2.81 -1.91
N PHE A 314 -12.99 2.24 -1.10
CA PHE A 314 -13.34 1.29 -0.06
C PHE A 314 -13.97 1.95 1.19
N ALA A 315 -14.67 1.15 1.96
CA ALA A 315 -15.24 1.55 3.24
C ALA A 315 -14.13 1.84 4.28
N TYR A 316 -13.99 3.10 4.66
CA TYR A 316 -12.98 3.57 5.62
C TYR A 316 -13.08 2.87 6.98
N GLU A 317 -14.28 2.52 7.45
CA GLU A 317 -14.47 1.85 8.75
C GLU A 317 -13.91 0.41 8.83
N ILE A 318 -13.30 -0.09 7.75
CA ILE A 318 -12.58 -1.37 7.69
C ILE A 318 -11.06 -1.15 7.85
N ALA A 319 -10.56 0.06 7.56
CA ALA A 319 -9.16 0.42 7.77
C ALA A 319 -8.88 0.72 9.25
N ASP A 320 -7.65 0.42 9.68
CA ASP A 320 -7.14 0.78 11.01
C ASP A 320 -6.55 2.20 11.05
N LEU A 321 -6.06 2.69 9.91
CA LEU A 321 -5.32 3.94 9.76
C LEU A 321 -5.77 4.67 8.48
N VAL A 322 -5.62 5.99 8.43
CA VAL A 322 -5.78 6.80 7.20
C VAL A 322 -4.51 7.61 6.97
N GLU A 323 -3.90 7.46 5.80
CA GLU A 323 -2.77 8.29 5.38
C GLU A 323 -3.31 9.64 4.90
N VAL A 324 -3.19 10.68 5.72
CA VAL A 324 -3.73 12.01 5.41
C VAL A 324 -2.69 12.96 4.81
N TRP A 325 -1.45 12.50 4.71
CA TRP A 325 -0.33 13.24 4.14
C TRP A 325 0.63 12.23 3.50
N ASN A 326 0.82 12.32 2.19
CA ASN A 326 1.66 11.45 1.41
C ASN A 326 2.65 12.30 0.57
N GLY A 327 3.95 12.11 0.80
CA GLY A 327 4.97 12.86 0.06
C GLY A 327 5.00 14.38 0.32
N PRO A 328 5.47 15.19 -0.65
CA PRO A 328 5.40 16.65 -0.61
C PRO A 328 3.95 17.18 -0.52
N TRP A 329 3.64 18.07 0.42
CA TRP A 329 2.27 18.55 0.65
C TRP A 329 1.61 19.19 -0.59
N THR A 330 0.48 18.63 -1.02
CA THR A 330 -0.33 19.03 -2.17
C THR A 330 -1.78 19.39 -1.79
N ALA A 331 -2.62 19.65 -2.79
CA ALA A 331 -4.07 19.80 -2.60
C ALA A 331 -4.78 18.47 -2.31
N ASP A 332 -4.20 17.33 -2.71
CA ASP A 332 -4.79 16.00 -2.48
C ASP A 332 -4.65 15.62 -0.99
N ASP A 333 -3.55 16.04 -0.34
CA ASP A 333 -3.37 15.94 1.12
C ASP A 333 -4.35 16.81 1.90
N GLU A 334 -4.60 18.05 1.44
CA GLU A 334 -5.61 18.93 2.05
C GLU A 334 -7.02 18.32 1.96
N ALA A 335 -7.35 17.70 0.82
CA ALA A 335 -8.59 16.95 0.66
C ALA A 335 -8.66 15.74 1.61
N SER A 336 -7.53 15.04 1.79
CA SER A 336 -7.39 13.90 2.70
C SER A 336 -7.60 14.30 4.17
N VAL A 337 -6.95 15.38 4.64
CA VAL A 337 -7.19 15.94 5.99
C VAL A 337 -8.63 16.43 6.15
N THR A 338 -9.19 17.13 5.15
CA THR A 338 -10.57 17.61 5.18
C THR A 338 -11.58 16.45 5.31
N HIS A 339 -11.36 15.36 4.58
CA HIS A 339 -12.19 14.17 4.65
C HIS A 339 -12.09 13.48 6.02
N TRP A 340 -10.86 13.25 6.49
CA TRP A 340 -10.57 12.62 7.79
C TRP A 340 -11.15 13.42 8.96
N ASP A 341 -11.00 14.74 8.93
CA ASP A 341 -11.56 15.65 9.93
C ASP A 341 -13.10 15.63 9.92
N GLY A 342 -13.72 15.45 8.74
CA GLY A 342 -15.15 15.17 8.60
C GLY A 342 -15.58 13.85 9.24
N LEU A 343 -14.82 12.76 9.06
CA LEU A 343 -15.06 11.47 9.74
C LEU A 343 -14.98 11.62 11.27
N LEU A 344 -13.95 12.32 11.76
CA LEU A 344 -13.74 12.62 13.18
C LEU A 344 -14.88 13.47 13.78
N ARG A 345 -15.33 14.53 13.10
CA ARG A 345 -16.50 15.34 13.53
C ARG A 345 -17.78 14.50 13.60
N GLY A 346 -17.94 13.57 12.66
CA GLY A 346 -19.03 12.60 12.58
C GLY A 346 -18.95 11.42 13.57
N GLY A 347 -17.97 11.40 14.48
CA GLY A 347 -17.81 10.34 15.49
C GLY A 347 -17.17 9.05 14.98
N ARG A 348 -16.68 9.02 13.73
CA ARG A 348 -15.92 7.91 13.15
C ARG A 348 -14.43 8.25 13.14
N TRP A 349 -13.81 8.20 14.31
CA TRP A 349 -12.36 8.40 14.39
C TRP A 349 -11.60 7.14 13.94
N ILE A 350 -10.71 7.34 12.98
CA ILE A 350 -9.67 6.40 12.58
C ILE A 350 -8.35 7.18 12.74
N PRO A 351 -7.28 6.61 13.35
CA PRO A 351 -6.01 7.31 13.46
C PRO A 351 -5.43 7.79 12.12
N ALA A 352 -4.95 9.04 12.11
CA ALA A 352 -4.19 9.58 10.99
C ALA A 352 -2.72 9.12 11.05
N ILE A 353 -2.17 8.80 9.89
CA ILE A 353 -0.73 8.62 9.63
C ILE A 353 -0.32 9.49 8.43
N GLY A 354 0.97 9.53 8.14
CA GLY A 354 1.53 10.19 6.97
C GLY A 354 2.94 9.70 6.74
N ASP A 355 3.21 9.26 5.51
CA ASP A 355 4.40 8.52 5.12
C ASP A 355 4.84 8.96 3.70
N SER A 356 6.06 8.62 3.27
CA SER A 356 6.69 9.37 2.16
C SER A 356 6.41 8.87 0.75
N ASP A 357 6.01 7.60 0.61
CA ASP A 357 5.82 6.90 -0.66
C ASP A 357 7.00 7.10 -1.66
N ALA A 358 8.20 6.98 -1.11
CA ALA A 358 9.45 7.38 -1.77
C ALA A 358 9.97 6.37 -2.81
N HIS A 359 9.32 6.33 -3.96
CA HIS A 359 9.68 5.51 -5.12
C HIS A 359 11.06 5.84 -5.75
N ASN A 360 11.33 7.11 -6.07
CA ASN A 360 12.49 7.52 -6.89
C ASN A 360 13.58 8.20 -6.04
N PRO A 361 14.86 8.22 -6.46
CA PRO A 361 15.95 8.83 -5.68
C PRO A 361 15.78 10.33 -5.39
N ASP A 362 14.98 11.03 -6.20
CA ASP A 362 14.57 12.43 -6.02
C ASP A 362 13.37 12.60 -5.07
N HIS A 363 12.62 11.53 -4.76
CA HIS A 363 11.67 11.53 -3.65
C HIS A 363 12.43 11.49 -2.33
N THR A 364 12.00 12.28 -1.35
CA THR A 364 12.62 12.33 -0.02
C THR A 364 11.99 11.30 0.91
N VAL A 365 12.75 10.28 1.32
CA VAL A 365 12.36 9.37 2.42
C VAL A 365 12.09 10.18 3.69
N ALA A 366 11.07 9.81 4.46
CA ALA A 366 10.59 10.51 5.65
C ALA A 366 10.00 11.93 5.44
N LEU A 367 9.56 12.25 4.21
CA LEU A 367 8.73 13.42 3.91
C LEU A 367 7.31 13.01 3.47
N PRO A 368 6.30 13.08 4.35
CA PRO A 368 6.42 13.14 5.81
C PRO A 368 6.86 11.78 6.39
N HIS A 369 6.85 11.69 7.71
CA HIS A 369 6.86 10.42 8.42
C HIS A 369 5.97 10.50 9.67
N THR A 370 5.61 9.33 10.18
CA THR A 370 4.80 9.20 11.39
C THR A 370 5.69 9.03 12.63
N VAL A 371 5.36 9.77 13.69
CA VAL A 371 6.02 9.72 14.99
C VAL A 371 5.05 9.08 15.99
N VAL A 372 5.34 7.87 16.46
CA VAL A 372 4.44 7.05 17.28
C VAL A 372 4.98 6.80 18.68
N GLN A 373 4.13 6.88 19.70
CA GLN A 373 4.47 6.49 21.07
C GLN A 373 4.23 4.99 21.29
N ALA A 374 5.32 4.27 21.54
CA ALA A 374 5.34 2.85 21.86
C ALA A 374 6.14 2.59 23.14
N ASP A 375 5.86 1.48 23.83
CA ASP A 375 6.56 1.10 25.07
C ASP A 375 7.98 0.57 24.84
N ARG A 376 8.33 0.29 23.58
CA ARG A 376 9.66 -0.08 23.07
C ARG A 376 9.70 -0.05 21.55
N LEU A 377 10.89 -0.14 20.95
CA LEU A 377 11.05 -0.29 19.50
C LEU A 377 10.83 -1.75 19.06
N GLY A 378 9.55 -2.14 18.92
CA GLY A 378 9.13 -3.48 18.54
C GLY A 378 7.84 -3.49 17.70
N ARG A 379 7.65 -4.52 16.87
CA ARG A 379 6.53 -4.63 15.91
C ARG A 379 5.16 -4.46 16.59
N ALA A 380 4.91 -5.20 17.67
CA ALA A 380 3.61 -5.21 18.33
C ALA A 380 3.30 -3.86 19.00
N GLU A 381 4.31 -3.25 19.62
CA GLU A 381 4.18 -2.01 20.37
C GLU A 381 4.04 -0.77 19.47
N LEU A 382 4.72 -0.75 18.31
CA LEU A 382 4.53 0.27 17.29
C LEU A 382 3.11 0.22 16.71
N LEU A 383 2.65 -0.96 16.26
CA LEU A 383 1.29 -1.12 15.73
C LEU A 383 0.22 -0.80 16.79
N ALA A 384 0.42 -1.18 18.05
CA ALA A 384 -0.47 -0.81 19.16
C ALA A 384 -0.45 0.70 19.47
N GLY A 385 0.64 1.40 19.17
CA GLY A 385 0.74 2.86 19.20
C GLY A 385 -0.07 3.52 18.08
N LEU A 386 0.14 3.07 16.84
CA LEU A 386 -0.55 3.57 15.64
C LEU A 386 -2.06 3.34 15.72
N LYS A 387 -2.52 2.11 16.01
CA LYS A 387 -3.95 1.77 16.12
C LYS A 387 -4.66 2.52 17.24
N ALA A 388 -3.93 2.97 18.27
CA ALA A 388 -4.47 3.80 19.34
C ALA A 388 -4.33 5.30 19.07
N GLY A 389 -3.89 5.71 17.87
CA GLY A 389 -3.66 7.09 17.47
C GLY A 389 -2.71 7.86 18.39
N ARG A 390 -1.79 7.17 19.07
CA ARG A 390 -0.70 7.80 19.82
C ARG A 390 0.40 8.21 18.86
N SER A 391 0.05 9.00 17.84
CA SER A 391 0.92 9.37 16.74
C SER A 391 0.67 10.79 16.22
N TRP A 392 1.73 11.42 15.71
CA TRP A 392 1.71 12.71 15.03
C TRP A 392 2.65 12.69 13.82
N LEU A 393 2.45 13.60 12.88
CA LEU A 393 3.10 13.62 11.56
C LEU A 393 4.12 14.76 11.51
N ALA A 394 5.22 14.60 10.76
CA ALA A 394 6.26 15.61 10.62
C ALA A 394 6.87 15.66 9.21
N GLU A 395 7.15 16.86 8.68
CA GLU A 395 7.89 17.02 7.41
C GLU A 395 9.39 16.70 7.51
N SER A 396 9.98 16.66 8.71
CA SER A 396 11.40 16.31 8.92
C SER A 396 11.69 15.89 10.36
N ASN A 397 12.86 15.30 10.58
CA ASN A 397 13.39 14.95 11.91
C ASN A 397 13.70 16.18 12.79
N ASP A 398 13.85 17.37 12.20
CA ASP A 398 14.12 18.63 12.91
C ASP A 398 12.89 19.14 13.66
N VAL A 399 11.69 18.82 13.14
CA VAL A 399 10.41 19.20 13.73
C VAL A 399 10.15 18.40 15.00
N GLN A 400 9.85 19.08 16.10
CA GLN A 400 9.44 18.46 17.37
C GLN A 400 8.09 19.02 17.81
N LEU A 401 7.26 18.14 18.36
CA LEU A 401 5.96 18.47 18.94
C LEU A 401 5.78 17.72 20.27
N ASP A 402 5.54 18.47 21.35
CA ASP A 402 4.91 17.98 22.58
C ASP A 402 3.51 18.58 22.65
N PHE A 403 2.47 17.73 22.69
CA PHE A 403 1.07 18.16 22.75
C PHE A 403 0.34 17.42 23.87
N SER A 404 -0.24 18.19 24.79
CA SER A 404 -0.94 17.68 25.95
C SER A 404 -2.10 18.57 26.36
N VAL A 405 -3.02 17.98 27.14
CA VAL A 405 -4.11 18.68 27.82
C VAL A 405 -4.07 18.36 29.31
N SER A 406 -4.32 19.36 30.15
CA SER A 406 -4.29 19.22 31.61
C SER A 406 -5.51 19.85 32.28
N GLY A 407 -6.05 19.17 33.30
CA GLY A 407 -7.23 19.63 34.05
C GLY A 407 -7.61 18.65 35.16
N ALA A 408 -8.21 19.17 36.24
CA ALA A 408 -8.58 18.38 37.44
C ALA A 408 -7.44 17.49 38.00
N GLY A 409 -6.19 17.98 37.97
CA GLY A 409 -5.02 17.24 38.46
C GLY A 409 -4.60 16.04 37.60
N ARG A 410 -5.04 16.00 36.34
CA ARG A 410 -4.72 14.95 35.36
C ARG A 410 -4.19 15.58 34.07
N THR A 411 -3.42 14.80 33.33
CA THR A 411 -2.89 15.16 32.00
C THR A 411 -3.11 14.01 31.02
N ALA A 412 -3.40 14.33 29.76
CA ALA A 412 -3.41 13.38 28.65
C ALA A 412 -2.60 13.92 27.47
N GLY A 413 -1.96 13.03 26.71
CA GLY A 413 -1.27 13.34 25.45
C GLY A 413 -2.01 12.79 24.23
N ILE A 414 -1.43 13.00 23.05
CA ILE A 414 -1.91 12.55 21.72
C ILE A 414 -2.47 11.11 21.76
N GLY A 415 -3.67 10.90 21.21
CA GLY A 415 -4.39 9.62 21.23
C GLY A 415 -5.01 9.23 22.58
N GLY A 416 -4.78 10.04 23.63
CA GLY A 416 -5.32 9.84 24.96
C GLY A 416 -6.70 10.47 25.17
N ARG A 417 -7.23 10.30 26.39
CA ARG A 417 -8.49 10.91 26.83
C ARG A 417 -8.35 11.54 28.22
N LEU A 418 -8.73 12.80 28.37
CA LEU A 418 -8.79 13.51 29.64
C LEU A 418 -10.23 13.49 30.19
N VAL A 419 -10.49 12.61 31.14
CA VAL A 419 -11.78 12.55 31.84
C VAL A 419 -11.85 13.64 32.91
N ALA A 420 -12.61 14.70 32.62
CA ALA A 420 -12.92 15.84 33.49
C ALA A 420 -14.41 16.22 33.39
N GLY A 421 -14.92 16.99 34.35
CA GLY A 421 -16.30 17.45 34.36
C GLY A 421 -16.54 18.59 33.35
N ILE A 422 -17.77 18.73 32.85
CA ILE A 422 -18.15 19.73 31.83
C ILE A 422 -17.89 21.20 32.23
N GLY A 423 -17.78 21.47 33.54
CA GLY A 423 -17.43 22.78 34.11
C GLY A 423 -15.92 23.01 34.29
N THR A 424 -15.11 21.95 34.20
CA THR A 424 -13.66 22.00 34.48
C THR A 424 -12.91 22.73 33.36
N PRO A 425 -12.10 23.77 33.67
CA PRO A 425 -11.20 24.36 32.68
C PRO A 425 -10.09 23.36 32.34
N ILE A 426 -9.78 23.26 31.05
CA ILE A 426 -8.77 22.38 30.48
C ILE A 426 -7.74 23.27 29.79
N GLU A 427 -6.50 23.24 30.28
CA GLU A 427 -5.37 23.82 29.57
C GLU A 427 -5.00 22.89 28.41
N VAL A 428 -4.91 23.45 27.21
CA VAL A 428 -4.42 22.82 25.99
C VAL A 428 -3.07 23.44 25.69
N ARG A 429 -2.01 22.63 25.59
CA ARG A 429 -0.64 23.10 25.47
C ARG A 429 0.11 22.36 24.37
N ALA A 430 0.71 23.12 23.45
CA ALA A 430 1.70 22.63 22.50
C ALA A 430 3.06 23.30 22.73
N VAL A 431 4.13 22.52 22.65
CA VAL A 431 5.50 23.01 22.49
C VAL A 431 6.00 22.55 21.14
N VAL A 432 6.52 23.48 20.34
CA VAL A 432 7.04 23.19 19.01
C VAL A 432 8.48 23.67 18.89
N HIS A 433 9.30 22.91 18.18
CA HIS A 433 10.66 23.28 17.78
C HIS A 433 10.92 22.91 16.32
N GLY A 434 11.85 23.61 15.66
CA GLY A 434 12.23 23.38 14.27
C GLY A 434 11.29 23.98 13.22
N VAL A 435 10.38 24.89 13.62
CA VAL A 435 9.26 25.34 12.77
C VAL A 435 9.17 26.88 12.61
N PRO A 436 10.23 27.56 12.13
CA PRO A 436 10.28 29.04 12.03
C PRO A 436 9.23 29.61 11.07
N GLY A 437 8.63 30.74 11.47
CA GLY A 437 7.65 31.47 10.66
C GLY A 437 6.34 30.71 10.39
N THR A 438 6.10 29.60 11.10
CA THR A 438 4.86 28.80 10.97
C THR A 438 3.75 29.33 11.88
N THR A 439 2.53 28.83 11.71
CA THR A 439 1.42 29.05 12.63
C THR A 439 1.06 27.73 13.30
N VAL A 440 1.03 27.71 14.63
CA VAL A 440 0.42 26.64 15.42
C VAL A 440 -1.06 26.95 15.58
N THR A 441 -1.92 25.98 15.32
CA THR A 441 -3.37 26.10 15.44
C THR A 441 -3.93 24.93 16.23
N PHE A 442 -4.74 25.22 17.25
CA PHE A 442 -5.59 24.24 17.91
C PHE A 442 -6.95 24.15 17.21
N LEU A 443 -7.39 22.93 16.93
CA LEU A 443 -8.68 22.65 16.30
C LEU A 443 -9.52 21.72 17.19
N ASP A 444 -10.82 21.96 17.19
CA ASP A 444 -11.83 21.07 17.74
C ASP A 444 -12.96 20.76 16.72
N GLN A 445 -14.06 20.16 17.17
CA GLN A 445 -15.21 19.82 16.32
C GLN A 445 -15.98 21.00 15.71
N LEU A 446 -15.66 22.25 16.03
CA LEU A 446 -16.17 23.46 15.35
C LEU A 446 -15.20 23.99 14.30
N GLY A 447 -13.89 23.89 14.54
CA GLY A 447 -12.86 24.30 13.57
C GLY A 447 -11.56 24.71 14.25
N PRO A 448 -10.76 25.58 13.62
CA PRO A 448 -9.70 26.35 14.30
C PRO A 448 -10.29 27.23 15.41
N GLU A 449 -9.79 27.06 16.64
CA GLU A 449 -10.27 27.80 17.82
C GLU A 449 -9.23 28.78 18.38
N HIS A 450 -7.93 28.47 18.22
CA HIS A 450 -6.83 29.33 18.69
C HIS A 450 -5.59 29.14 17.81
N SER A 451 -4.93 30.23 17.42
CA SER A 451 -3.74 30.20 16.58
C SER A 451 -2.69 31.21 17.03
N GLU A 452 -1.42 30.82 17.01
CA GLU A 452 -0.26 31.68 17.30
C GLU A 452 0.86 31.45 16.27
N THR A 453 1.52 32.53 15.86
CA THR A 453 2.68 32.48 14.96
C THR A 453 3.94 32.13 15.74
N VAL A 454 4.68 31.13 15.26
CA VAL A 454 6.00 30.75 15.78
C VAL A 454 7.04 31.78 15.33
N PRO A 455 7.86 32.35 16.24
CA PRO A 455 8.94 33.26 15.87
C PRO A 455 9.96 32.61 14.92
N GLU A 456 10.80 33.44 14.28
CA GLU A 456 11.91 32.98 13.43
C GLU A 456 12.97 32.12 14.14
N SER A 457 12.93 32.04 15.47
CA SER A 457 13.71 31.04 16.24
C SER A 457 13.23 29.60 16.02
N GLY A 458 12.05 29.41 15.43
CA GLY A 458 11.42 28.12 15.21
C GLY A 458 10.95 27.39 16.46
N ALA A 459 10.86 28.08 17.60
CA ALA A 459 10.43 27.51 18.87
C ALA A 459 9.33 28.36 19.55
N ALA A 460 8.26 27.72 20.00
CA ALA A 460 7.18 28.36 20.74
C ALA A 460 6.52 27.40 21.75
N THR A 461 5.90 27.96 22.80
CA THR A 461 4.91 27.28 23.63
C THR A 461 3.60 28.03 23.48
N VAL A 462 2.57 27.34 23.00
CA VAL A 462 1.24 27.88 22.70
C VAL A 462 0.25 27.26 23.68
N THR A 463 -0.60 28.08 24.29
CA THR A 463 -1.55 27.65 25.32
C THR A 463 -2.94 28.23 25.09
N TRP A 464 -3.96 27.38 25.22
CA TRP A 464 -5.37 27.76 25.12
C TRP A 464 -6.16 27.10 26.25
N THR A 465 -7.30 27.68 26.64
CA THR A 465 -8.18 27.09 27.66
C THR A 465 -9.54 26.78 27.08
N THR A 466 -9.94 25.51 27.13
CA THR A 466 -11.28 25.05 26.75
C THR A 466 -11.97 24.34 27.92
N TYR A 467 -13.16 23.79 27.68
CA TYR A 467 -13.96 23.03 28.62
C TYR A 467 -14.59 21.83 27.91
N PRO A 468 -14.83 20.68 28.57
CA PRO A 468 -15.46 19.51 27.93
C PRO A 468 -16.92 19.75 27.47
N ARG A 469 -17.54 20.89 27.83
CA ARG A 469 -18.84 21.32 27.29
C ARG A 469 -18.76 22.01 25.92
N TYR A 470 -17.57 22.43 25.50
CA TYR A 470 -17.35 23.09 24.22
C TYR A 470 -16.57 22.17 23.28
N SER A 471 -15.43 21.64 23.72
CA SER A 471 -14.58 20.76 22.90
C SER A 471 -14.71 19.30 23.33
N ARG A 472 -15.05 18.41 22.38
CA ARG A 472 -15.10 16.94 22.53
C ARG A 472 -13.73 16.29 22.34
N TRP A 473 -12.90 16.92 21.54
CA TRP A 473 -11.51 16.57 21.28
C TRP A 473 -10.74 17.83 20.89
N VAL A 474 -9.42 17.80 21.02
CA VAL A 474 -8.53 18.84 20.50
C VAL A 474 -7.39 18.21 19.73
N ARG A 475 -6.99 18.81 18.61
CA ARG A 475 -5.80 18.43 17.83
C ARG A 475 -5.00 19.68 17.47
N VAL A 476 -3.74 19.51 17.12
CA VAL A 476 -2.87 20.61 16.69
C VAL A 476 -2.39 20.41 15.26
N GLU A 477 -2.42 21.48 14.48
CA GLU A 477 -1.76 21.60 13.19
C GLU A 477 -0.69 22.69 13.29
N VAL A 478 0.47 22.45 12.68
CA VAL A 478 1.52 23.44 12.47
C VAL A 478 1.66 23.60 10.97
N ARG A 479 1.42 24.81 10.46
CA ARG A 479 1.39 25.09 9.02
C ARG A 479 2.29 26.26 8.63
N ARG A 480 2.87 26.18 7.44
CA ARG A 480 3.69 27.24 6.86
C ARG A 480 2.82 28.17 5.99
N PRO A 481 2.75 29.49 6.26
CA PRO A 481 1.85 30.39 5.53
C PRO A 481 2.10 30.43 4.03
N SER A 482 3.37 30.59 3.63
CA SER A 482 3.81 30.39 2.25
C SER A 482 4.24 28.93 2.02
N GLY A 483 4.39 28.54 0.75
CA GLY A 483 5.17 27.34 0.42
C GLY A 483 6.59 27.40 1.00
N GLY A 484 7.26 26.25 1.05
CA GLY A 484 8.62 26.08 1.54
C GLY A 484 9.53 25.34 0.55
N PRO A 485 10.78 25.01 0.93
CA PRO A 485 11.73 24.30 0.06
C PRO A 485 11.21 22.93 -0.44
N LYS A 486 10.26 22.34 0.29
CA LYS A 486 9.68 21.02 0.03
C LYS A 486 8.33 21.06 -0.68
N THR A 487 7.69 22.23 -0.85
CA THR A 487 6.37 22.35 -1.48
C THR A 487 6.05 23.79 -1.86
N THR A 488 5.47 24.00 -3.05
CA THR A 488 4.97 25.31 -3.50
C THR A 488 3.56 25.63 -2.99
N THR A 489 2.87 24.66 -2.37
CA THR A 489 1.51 24.81 -1.82
C THR A 489 1.55 25.79 -0.63
N PRO A 490 0.76 26.88 -0.64
CA PRO A 490 0.62 27.75 0.53
C PRO A 490 -0.16 27.03 1.65
N ASN A 491 -0.02 27.50 2.89
CA ASN A 491 -0.63 26.86 4.07
C ASN A 491 -0.25 25.37 4.25
N ALA A 492 0.94 24.98 3.79
CA ALA A 492 1.40 23.60 3.81
C ALA A 492 1.61 23.06 5.24
N MET A 493 1.31 21.78 5.43
CA MET A 493 1.53 21.10 6.70
C MET A 493 3.02 20.98 7.03
N VAL A 494 3.35 21.14 8.32
CA VAL A 494 4.68 20.96 8.90
C VAL A 494 4.63 19.90 10.00
N ALA A 495 3.59 19.94 10.84
CA ALA A 495 3.24 18.86 11.75
C ALA A 495 1.73 18.79 12.01
N MET A 496 1.21 17.59 12.28
CA MET A 496 -0.19 17.37 12.62
C MET A 496 -0.32 16.29 13.69
N SER A 497 -1.12 16.52 14.73
CA SER A 497 -1.41 15.47 15.74
C SER A 497 -2.70 14.71 15.45
N ASN A 498 -2.75 13.44 15.86
CA ASN A 498 -4.02 12.81 16.21
C ASN A 498 -4.68 13.56 17.39
N PRO A 499 -6.00 13.44 17.57
CA PRO A 499 -6.72 14.15 18.62
C PRO A 499 -6.36 13.66 20.04
N ILE A 500 -6.60 14.52 21.01
CA ILE A 500 -6.76 14.17 22.43
C ILE A 500 -8.23 14.38 22.79
N PHE A 501 -8.89 13.35 23.31
CA PHE A 501 -10.31 13.40 23.63
C PHE A 501 -10.57 14.02 25.00
N LEU A 502 -11.66 14.78 25.13
CA LEU A 502 -12.07 15.42 26.37
C LEU A 502 -13.38 14.81 26.89
N GLY A 503 -13.52 14.73 28.21
CA GLY A 503 -14.69 14.16 28.87
C GLY A 503 -14.72 12.62 28.87
N ALA A 504 -15.82 12.06 29.38
CA ALA A 504 -16.06 10.62 29.33
C ALA A 504 -16.20 10.14 27.88
N ALA A 505 -15.94 8.85 27.64
CA ALA A 505 -16.39 8.24 26.38
C ALA A 505 -17.92 8.27 26.35
N ASP A 506 -18.50 8.59 25.19
CA ASP A 506 -19.93 8.37 24.97
C ASP A 506 -20.22 6.88 25.17
N ALA A 507 -21.31 6.56 25.87
CA ALA A 507 -21.75 5.18 26.06
C ALA A 507 -22.45 4.68 24.78
N GLY A 508 -21.64 4.36 23.76
CA GLY A 508 -22.04 3.84 22.45
C GLY A 508 -21.56 2.41 22.23
#